data_AF-A0A1H7IFF3-F1
#
_entry.id   AF-A0A1H7IFF3-F1
#
_cell.length_a   1.000
_cell.length_b   1.000
_cell.length_c   1.000
_cell.angle_alpha   90.00
_cell.angle_beta   90.00
_cell.angle_gamma   90.00
#
_symmetry.space_group_name_H-M   'P 1'
#
loop_
_entity.id
_entity.type
_entity.pdbx_description
1 polymer ?
#
loop_
_entity_poly.entity_id
_entity_poly.type
_entity_poly.pdbx_seq_one_letter_code
_entity_poly.pdbx_strand_id
1 'polypeptide(L)'
;MRQETTRLDKLSINLFILADFIYELIKNSFCFWLYFLRGIGITTLFSSTKVLSEVSIDILNKDRKKTSKNYKDKYNNTDKNRLFSLLTFFFILYMGLMVVYPIPSQFEGFFWYIFKYLSLFLIVITITMLFTFPLFSALYPSIKWTQALIIYFFGKSIFWTVLLLLSNAVMLWFSLRNNIFFIGFAPGVLGYINAFIHKKILDRVMSKR
;
A
#
# COMPACT_ATOMS: atom_id res chain seq x y z
N MET A 1 -43.59 2.72 14.64
CA MET A 1 -42.80 3.58 15.57
C MET A 1 -41.37 3.62 15.06
N ARG A 2 -40.88 4.77 14.58
CA ARG A 2 -39.46 4.96 14.27
C ARG A 2 -38.75 5.22 15.61
N GLN A 3 -37.96 4.27 16.10
CA GLN A 3 -37.10 4.51 17.26
C GLN A 3 -36.10 5.60 16.89
N GLU A 4 -36.16 6.74 17.58
CA GLU A 4 -35.13 7.76 17.50
C GLU A 4 -33.84 7.20 18.10
N THR A 5 -32.90 6.79 17.25
CA THR A 5 -31.55 6.41 17.67
C THR A 5 -30.94 7.52 18.51
N THR A 6 -30.67 7.25 19.79
CA THR A 6 -30.04 8.23 20.67
C THR A 6 -28.60 8.50 20.22
N ARG A 7 -28.01 9.63 20.66
CA ARG A 7 -26.61 9.96 20.34
C ARG A 7 -25.63 8.85 20.78
N LEU A 8 -25.97 8.13 21.86
CA LEU A 8 -25.19 6.99 22.37
C LEU A 8 -25.27 5.77 21.47
N ASP A 9 -26.44 5.46 20.90
CA ASP A 9 -26.61 4.37 19.92
C ASP A 9 -25.83 4.65 18.64
N LYS A 10 -25.81 5.91 18.18
CA LYS A 10 -24.99 6.29 17.01
C LYS A 10 -23.51 6.16 17.30
N LEU A 11 -23.07 6.47 18.51
CA LEU A 11 -21.66 6.35 18.92
C LEU A 11 -21.23 4.88 18.99
N SER A 12 -22.03 4.00 19.59
CA SER A 12 -21.74 2.56 19.67
C SER A 12 -21.71 1.91 18.29
N ILE A 13 -22.65 2.25 17.39
CA ILE A 13 -22.66 1.78 16.00
C ILE A 13 -21.39 2.24 15.27
N ASN A 14 -20.99 3.50 15.41
CA ASN A 14 -19.79 4.03 14.76
C ASN A 14 -18.50 3.35 15.28
N LEU A 15 -18.42 3.08 16.59
CA LEU A 15 -17.31 2.33 17.18
C LEU A 15 -17.24 0.90 16.65
N PHE A 16 -18.39 0.23 16.52
CA PHE A 16 -18.45 -1.12 15.96
C PHE A 16 -17.97 -1.15 14.51
N ILE A 17 -18.43 -0.20 13.68
CA ILE A 17 -17.99 -0.07 12.28
C ILE A 17 -16.48 0.21 12.18
N LEU A 18 -15.94 1.02 13.09
CA LEU A 18 -14.52 1.31 13.17
C LEU A 18 -13.71 0.08 13.59
N ALA A 19 -14.17 -0.65 14.61
CA ALA A 19 -13.53 -1.88 15.08
C ALA A 19 -13.50 -2.95 13.97
N ASP A 20 -14.62 -3.17 13.28
CA ASP A 20 -14.70 -4.05 12.12
C ASP A 20 -13.71 -3.64 11.01
N PHE A 21 -13.62 -2.33 10.74
CA PHE A 21 -12.69 -1.81 9.75
C PHE A 21 -11.23 -2.06 10.14
N ILE A 22 -10.85 -1.76 11.38
CA ILE A 22 -9.51 -2.00 11.91
C ILE A 22 -9.18 -3.50 11.86
N TYR A 23 -10.12 -4.36 12.25
CA TYR A 23 -9.96 -5.80 12.21
C TYR A 23 -9.68 -6.30 10.79
N GLU A 24 -10.40 -5.80 9.78
CA GLU A 24 -10.15 -6.19 8.38
C GLU A 24 -8.80 -5.68 7.86
N LEU A 25 -8.33 -4.51 8.29
CA LEU A 25 -6.98 -4.04 7.96
C LEU A 25 -5.89 -4.93 8.57
N ILE A 26 -6.05 -5.32 9.83
CA ILE A 26 -5.13 -6.24 10.51
C ILE A 26 -5.12 -7.57 9.78
N LYS A 27 -6.29 -8.12 9.48
CA LYS A 27 -6.44 -9.40 8.77
C LYS A 27 -5.82 -9.36 7.38
N ASN A 28 -6.00 -8.26 6.64
CA ASN A 28 -5.38 -8.06 5.33
C ASN A 28 -3.84 -8.02 5.44
N SER A 29 -3.30 -7.37 6.48
CA SER A 29 -1.86 -7.35 6.76
C SER A 29 -1.30 -8.74 7.04
N PHE A 30 -1.97 -9.50 7.91
CA PHE A 30 -1.56 -10.89 8.21
C PHE A 30 -1.66 -11.79 6.98
N CYS A 31 -2.72 -11.66 6.17
CA CYS A 31 -2.83 -12.41 4.93
C CYS A 31 -1.67 -12.08 3.98
N PHE A 32 -1.32 -10.80 3.81
CA PHE A 32 -0.17 -10.41 3.01
C PHE A 32 1.11 -11.13 3.44
N TRP A 33 1.46 -11.08 4.74
CA TRP A 33 2.66 -11.75 5.22
C TRP A 33 2.61 -13.26 5.05
N LEU A 34 1.48 -13.89 5.34
CA LEU A 34 1.31 -15.33 5.20
C LEU A 34 1.51 -15.78 3.75
N TYR A 35 0.88 -15.10 2.78
CA TYR A 35 0.99 -15.46 1.37
C TYR A 35 2.32 -15.04 0.75
N PHE A 36 2.91 -13.94 1.22
CA PHE A 36 4.28 -13.56 0.87
C PHE A 36 5.26 -14.66 1.28
N LEU A 37 5.28 -15.06 2.55
CA LEU A 37 6.17 -16.10 3.05
C LEU A 37 5.89 -17.48 2.42
N ARG A 38 4.61 -17.83 2.19
CA ARG A 38 4.22 -19.09 1.53
C ARG A 38 4.72 -19.20 0.09
N GLY A 39 4.85 -18.07 -0.61
CA GLY A 39 5.33 -18.00 -1.99
C GLY A 39 6.86 -18.00 -2.15
N ILE A 40 7.62 -18.51 -1.17
CA ILE A 40 9.09 -18.37 -1.08
C ILE A 40 9.49 -16.90 -0.81
N GLY A 41 8.58 -16.10 -0.23
CA GLY A 41 8.86 -14.72 0.16
C GLY A 41 9.10 -13.82 -1.06
N ILE A 42 10.36 -13.43 -1.18
CA ILE A 42 10.89 -12.41 -2.10
C ILE A 42 10.41 -12.60 -3.54
N THR A 43 10.33 -13.84 -4.02
CA THR A 43 9.94 -14.16 -5.41
C THR A 43 8.48 -13.90 -5.74
N THR A 44 7.65 -13.63 -4.72
CA THR A 44 6.20 -13.38 -4.88
C THR A 44 5.78 -12.01 -4.36
N LEU A 45 6.74 -11.07 -4.24
CA LEU A 45 6.46 -9.70 -3.80
C LEU A 45 5.38 -9.03 -4.66
N PHE A 46 5.48 -9.16 -5.99
CA PHE A 46 4.51 -8.55 -6.91
C PHE A 46 3.15 -9.23 -6.82
N SER A 47 3.09 -10.57 -6.86
CA SER A 47 1.82 -11.30 -6.65
C SER A 47 1.15 -10.94 -5.33
N SER A 48 1.89 -10.89 -4.23
CA SER A 48 1.35 -10.56 -2.90
C SER A 48 0.87 -9.12 -2.82
N THR A 49 1.63 -8.17 -3.40
CA THR A 49 1.23 -6.76 -3.44
C THR A 49 0.01 -6.55 -4.33
N LYS A 50 -0.10 -7.28 -5.44
CA LYS A 50 -1.27 -7.25 -6.31
C LYS A 50 -2.52 -7.69 -5.56
N VAL A 51 -2.47 -8.84 -4.89
CA VAL A 51 -3.62 -9.35 -4.11
C VAL A 51 -3.97 -8.41 -2.96
N LEU A 52 -2.96 -7.89 -2.25
CA LEU A 52 -3.15 -6.85 -1.23
C LEU A 52 -3.93 -5.65 -1.78
N SER A 53 -3.55 -5.18 -2.97
CA SER A 53 -4.21 -4.06 -3.64
C SER A 53 -5.66 -4.36 -3.97
N GLU A 54 -5.93 -5.52 -4.56
CA GLU A 54 -7.27 -5.94 -4.95
C GLU A 54 -8.18 -6.15 -3.74
N VAL A 55 -7.68 -6.74 -2.66
CA VAL A 55 -8.44 -6.95 -1.42
C VAL A 55 -8.66 -5.62 -0.69
N SER A 56 -7.70 -4.69 -0.73
CA SER A 56 -7.89 -3.34 -0.19
C SER A 56 -8.99 -2.55 -0.92
N ILE A 57 -9.20 -2.79 -2.22
CA ILE A 57 -10.34 -2.24 -2.97
C ILE A 57 -11.66 -2.84 -2.46
N ASP A 58 -11.72 -4.15 -2.20
CA ASP A 58 -12.91 -4.80 -1.63
C ASP A 58 -13.27 -4.19 -0.26
N ILE A 59 -12.26 -3.98 0.60
CA ILE A 59 -12.43 -3.33 1.92
C ILE A 59 -12.99 -1.91 1.75
N LEU A 60 -12.46 -1.15 0.79
CA LEU A 60 -12.91 0.21 0.47
C LEU A 60 -14.36 0.24 -0.02
N ASN A 61 -14.76 -0.73 -0.84
CA ASN A 61 -16.12 -0.85 -1.38
C ASN A 61 -17.12 -1.49 -0.40
N LYS A 62 -16.69 -1.75 0.84
CA LYS A 62 -17.50 -2.35 1.92
C LYS A 62 -17.88 -3.83 1.70
N ASP A 63 -17.23 -4.54 0.79
CA ASP A 63 -17.35 -6.00 0.61
C ASP A 63 -16.48 -6.78 1.63
N ARG A 64 -16.60 -6.38 2.89
CA ARG A 64 -15.63 -6.67 3.97
C ARG A 64 -15.66 -8.10 4.50
N LYS A 65 -16.77 -8.83 4.32
CA LYS A 65 -17.06 -10.06 5.08
C LYS A 65 -16.16 -11.27 4.76
N LYS A 66 -15.22 -11.16 3.82
CA LYS A 66 -14.46 -12.32 3.28
C LYS A 66 -12.99 -12.05 2.96
N THR A 67 -12.32 -11.06 3.58
CA THR A 67 -10.91 -10.71 3.28
C THR A 67 -9.97 -11.91 3.11
N SER A 68 -9.96 -12.87 4.04
CA SER A 68 -9.09 -14.06 3.93
C SER A 68 -9.47 -14.97 2.76
N LYS A 69 -10.77 -15.15 2.49
CA LYS A 69 -11.25 -15.92 1.34
C LYS A 69 -10.92 -15.21 0.03
N ASN A 70 -11.17 -13.90 -0.05
CA ASN A 70 -10.83 -13.09 -1.21
C ASN A 70 -9.32 -13.13 -1.50
N TYR A 71 -8.48 -13.06 -0.44
CA TYR A 71 -7.04 -13.18 -0.58
C TYR A 71 -6.65 -14.55 -1.14
N LYS A 72 -7.24 -15.63 -0.62
CA LYS A 72 -6.99 -17.00 -1.10
C LYS A 72 -7.42 -17.18 -2.56
N ASP A 73 -8.59 -16.68 -2.92
CA ASP A 73 -9.19 -16.86 -4.25
C ASP A 73 -8.46 -16.03 -5.32
N LYS A 74 -7.93 -14.86 -4.95
CA LYS A 74 -7.17 -13.96 -5.84
C LYS A 74 -5.68 -14.31 -5.93
N TYR A 75 -5.13 -15.03 -4.94
CA TYR A 75 -3.72 -15.39 -4.91
C TYR A 75 -3.41 -16.52 -5.89
N ASN A 76 -2.68 -16.18 -6.96
CA ASN A 76 -2.10 -17.14 -7.89
C ASN A 76 -0.56 -17.06 -7.83
N ASN A 77 0.08 -18.19 -7.52
CA ASN A 77 1.53 -18.29 -7.35
C ASN A 77 2.32 -18.31 -8.69
N THR A 78 1.66 -18.02 -9.81
CA THR A 78 2.28 -17.87 -11.12
C THR A 78 2.76 -16.43 -11.29
N ASP A 79 3.74 -16.04 -10.49
CA ASP A 79 4.41 -14.76 -10.69
C ASP A 79 5.32 -14.90 -11.92
N LYS A 80 4.95 -14.28 -13.05
CA LYS A 80 5.80 -14.26 -14.27
C LYS A 80 7.01 -13.35 -14.09
N ASN A 81 7.02 -12.52 -13.03
CA ASN A 81 7.99 -11.47 -12.79
C ASN A 81 8.90 -11.77 -11.60
N ARG A 82 9.28 -13.04 -11.38
CA ARG A 82 10.10 -13.47 -10.22
C ARG A 82 11.42 -12.70 -10.13
N LEU A 83 12.12 -12.51 -11.26
CA LEU A 83 13.38 -11.76 -11.28
C LEU A 83 13.17 -10.29 -10.87
N PHE A 84 12.13 -9.64 -11.39
CA PHE A 84 11.79 -8.27 -10.99
C PHE A 84 11.40 -8.18 -9.51
N SER A 85 10.70 -9.18 -8.98
CA SER A 85 10.38 -9.28 -7.55
C SER A 85 11.64 -9.34 -6.69
N LEU A 86 12.60 -10.19 -7.08
CA LEU A 86 13.91 -10.30 -6.44
C LEU A 86 14.68 -8.99 -6.48
N LEU A 87 14.84 -8.41 -7.68
CA LEU A 87 15.57 -7.16 -7.86
C LEU A 87 14.96 -6.03 -7.04
N THR A 88 13.62 -5.94 -7.04
CA THR A 88 12.90 -4.89 -6.30
C THR A 88 13.06 -5.07 -4.80
N PHE A 89 12.96 -6.31 -4.30
CA PHE A 89 13.17 -6.58 -2.88
C PHE A 89 14.60 -6.26 -2.44
N PHE A 90 15.61 -6.72 -3.18
CA PHE A 90 17.01 -6.42 -2.85
C PHE A 90 17.33 -4.94 -2.98
N PHE A 91 16.71 -4.24 -3.94
CA PHE A 91 16.82 -2.78 -4.05
C PHE A 91 16.25 -2.08 -2.80
N ILE A 92 15.04 -2.45 -2.35
CA ILE A 92 14.43 -1.90 -1.13
C ILE A 92 15.29 -2.21 0.09
N LEU A 93 15.80 -3.45 0.19
CA LEU A 93 16.67 -3.87 1.28
C LEU A 93 17.97 -3.05 1.31
N TYR A 94 18.65 -2.94 0.17
CA TYR A 94 19.88 -2.19 0.03
C TYR A 94 19.69 -0.71 0.39
N MET A 95 18.66 -0.06 -0.16
CA MET A 95 18.34 1.32 0.18
C MET A 95 17.93 1.46 1.66
N GLY A 96 17.23 0.48 2.22
CA GLY A 96 16.86 0.45 3.64
C GLY A 96 18.08 0.36 4.55
N LEU A 97 19.07 -0.48 4.21
CA LEU A 97 20.34 -0.56 4.92
C LEU A 97 21.07 0.78 4.90
N MET A 98 21.09 1.48 3.75
CA MET A 98 21.66 2.83 3.63
C MET A 98 20.95 3.89 4.49
N VAL A 99 19.71 3.65 4.94
CA VAL A 99 19.00 4.58 5.83
C VAL A 99 19.31 4.32 7.30
N VAL A 100 19.51 3.04 7.65
CA VAL A 100 19.65 2.57 9.04
C VAL A 100 21.11 2.50 9.49
N TYR A 101 22.01 2.01 8.64
CA TYR A 101 23.40 1.82 9.02
C TYR A 101 24.19 3.14 9.00
N PRO A 102 24.98 3.42 10.05
CA PRO A 102 25.92 4.53 10.02
C PRO A 102 27.04 4.24 9.01
N ILE A 103 27.31 5.17 8.10
CA ILE A 103 28.42 5.08 7.13
C ILE A 103 29.76 5.31 7.84
N PRO A 104 30.87 4.70 7.38
CA PRO A 104 32.22 4.99 7.85
C PRO A 104 32.52 6.49 7.95
N SER A 105 33.28 6.86 8.98
CA SER A 105 33.58 8.25 9.40
C SER A 105 34.13 9.19 8.31
N GLN A 106 34.57 8.64 7.18
CA GLN A 106 35.04 9.38 6.01
C GLN A 106 33.96 10.20 5.29
N PHE A 107 32.67 9.91 5.53
CA PHE A 107 31.52 10.61 4.94
C PHE A 107 30.71 11.44 5.95
N GLU A 108 31.26 11.73 7.13
CA GLU A 108 30.56 12.52 8.15
C GLU A 108 30.20 13.93 7.63
N GLY A 109 28.91 14.30 7.76
CA GLY A 109 28.42 15.65 7.43
C GLY A 109 27.18 15.72 6.54
N PHE A 110 27.02 16.85 5.84
CA PHE A 110 25.86 17.20 5.00
C PHE A 110 25.54 16.17 3.91
N PHE A 111 26.57 15.59 3.27
CA PHE A 111 26.40 14.61 2.19
C PHE A 111 25.71 13.33 2.66
N TRP A 112 25.99 12.87 3.88
CA TRP A 112 25.32 11.69 4.44
C TRP A 112 23.81 11.90 4.58
N TYR A 113 23.41 13.06 5.13
CA TYR A 113 21.99 13.38 5.26
C TYR A 113 21.31 13.39 3.88
N ILE A 114 21.94 13.98 2.87
CA ILE A 114 21.43 13.95 1.48
C ILE A 114 21.23 12.50 1.01
N PHE A 115 22.24 11.64 1.13
CA PHE A 115 22.14 10.24 0.70
C PHE A 115 21.03 9.50 1.44
N LYS A 116 20.93 9.67 2.76
CA LYS A 116 19.88 9.06 3.57
C LYS A 116 18.48 9.48 3.12
N TYR A 117 18.26 10.77 2.89
CA TYR A 117 16.97 11.27 2.41
C TYR A 117 16.66 10.83 0.98
N LEU A 118 17.69 10.77 0.11
CA LEU A 118 17.54 10.27 -1.25
C LEU A 118 17.18 8.78 -1.27
N SER A 119 17.85 7.96 -0.47
CA SER A 119 17.51 6.53 -0.33
C SER A 119 16.09 6.34 0.20
N LEU A 120 15.68 7.12 1.21
CA LEU A 120 14.32 7.06 1.74
C LEU A 120 13.29 7.47 0.68
N PHE A 121 13.57 8.52 -0.09
CA PHE A 121 12.73 8.97 -1.19
C PHE A 121 12.60 7.90 -2.28
N LEU A 122 13.70 7.24 -2.65
CA LEU A 122 13.69 6.13 -3.60
C LEU A 122 12.85 4.95 -3.09
N ILE A 123 12.95 4.58 -1.82
CA ILE A 123 12.10 3.53 -1.22
C ILE A 123 10.62 3.91 -1.34
N VAL A 124 10.25 5.15 -1.01
CA VAL A 124 8.86 5.64 -1.10
C VAL A 124 8.36 5.59 -2.54
N ILE A 125 9.17 5.98 -3.52
CA ILE A 125 8.83 5.85 -4.94
C ILE A 125 8.63 4.38 -5.31
N THR A 126 9.55 3.49 -4.94
CA THR A 126 9.46 2.06 -5.26
C THR A 126 8.20 1.43 -4.68
N ILE A 127 7.88 1.73 -3.41
CA ILE A 127 6.63 1.28 -2.78
C ILE A 127 5.44 1.81 -3.56
N THR A 128 5.42 3.10 -3.89
CA THR A 128 4.32 3.70 -4.66
C THR A 128 4.14 2.99 -6.01
N MET A 129 5.23 2.70 -6.72
CA MET A 129 5.21 1.99 -8.01
C MET A 129 4.71 0.55 -7.89
N LEU A 130 5.04 -0.15 -6.80
CA LEU A 130 4.56 -1.51 -6.53
C LEU A 130 3.02 -1.57 -6.44
N PHE A 131 2.38 -0.57 -5.84
CA PHE A 131 0.92 -0.50 -5.73
C PHE A 131 0.24 0.08 -6.98
N THR A 132 0.94 0.94 -7.72
CA THR A 132 0.36 1.73 -8.82
C THR A 132 -0.32 0.87 -9.87
N PHE A 133 0.44 0.03 -10.58
CA PHE A 133 -0.11 -0.71 -11.71
C PHE A 133 -1.26 -1.67 -11.28
N PRO A 134 -1.11 -2.48 -10.21
CA PRO A 134 -2.20 -3.31 -9.71
C PRO A 134 -3.49 -2.53 -9.40
N LEU A 135 -3.38 -1.37 -8.75
CA LEU A 135 -4.54 -0.57 -8.38
C LEU A 135 -5.24 0.07 -9.56
N PHE A 136 -4.48 0.64 -10.51
CA PHE A 136 -5.05 1.21 -11.73
C PHE A 136 -5.81 0.14 -12.53
N SER A 137 -5.19 -1.05 -12.74
CA SER A 137 -5.84 -2.16 -13.44
C SER A 137 -7.05 -2.72 -12.70
N ALA A 138 -7.04 -2.77 -11.37
CA ALA A 138 -8.15 -3.29 -10.58
C ALA A 138 -9.32 -2.30 -10.46
N LEU A 139 -9.04 -1.00 -10.36
CA LEU A 139 -10.09 0.03 -10.25
C LEU A 139 -10.81 0.28 -11.58
N TYR A 140 -10.09 0.22 -12.71
CA TYR A 140 -10.66 0.42 -14.05
C TYR A 140 -10.12 -0.63 -15.03
N PRO A 141 -10.69 -1.85 -15.03
CA PRO A 141 -10.22 -2.96 -15.84
C PRO A 141 -10.50 -2.80 -17.34
N SER A 142 -11.39 -1.89 -17.74
CA SER A 142 -11.69 -1.60 -19.15
C SER A 142 -10.59 -0.81 -19.87
N ILE A 143 -9.66 -0.19 -19.13
CA ILE A 143 -8.61 0.66 -19.68
C ILE A 143 -7.31 -0.12 -19.79
N LYS A 144 -6.67 -0.06 -20.97
CA LYS A 144 -5.29 -0.54 -21.17
C LYS A 144 -4.31 0.49 -20.62
N TRP A 145 -3.88 0.29 -19.38
CA TRP A 145 -2.96 1.20 -18.71
C TRP A 145 -1.56 1.15 -19.30
N THR A 146 -1.05 2.30 -19.75
CA THR A 146 0.35 2.50 -20.15
C THR A 146 1.05 3.38 -19.12
N GLN A 147 2.39 3.30 -19.05
CA GLN A 147 3.17 4.14 -18.13
C GLN A 147 2.93 5.63 -18.36
N ALA A 148 2.87 6.06 -19.64
CA ALA A 148 2.58 7.45 -19.99
C ALA A 148 1.19 7.90 -19.49
N LEU A 149 0.18 7.04 -19.60
CA LEU A 149 -1.17 7.33 -19.10
C LEU A 149 -1.18 7.46 -17.57
N ILE A 150 -0.50 6.56 -16.86
CA ILE A 150 -0.38 6.60 -15.40
C ILE A 150 0.30 7.90 -14.96
N ILE A 151 1.41 8.28 -15.59
CA ILE A 151 2.13 9.53 -15.31
C ILE A 151 1.21 10.74 -15.56
N TYR A 152 0.45 10.74 -16.65
CA TYR A 152 -0.53 11.78 -16.95
C TYR A 152 -1.59 11.93 -15.84
N PHE A 153 -2.13 10.82 -15.32
CA PHE A 153 -3.10 10.85 -14.23
C PHE A 153 -2.50 11.41 -12.93
N PHE A 154 -1.27 11.02 -12.59
CA PHE A 154 -0.56 11.59 -11.44
C PHE A 154 -0.27 13.09 -11.61
N GLY A 155 0.09 13.54 -12.81
CA GLY A 155 0.32 14.95 -13.10
C GLY A 155 -0.96 15.79 -13.00
N LYS A 156 -2.07 15.32 -13.56
CA LYS A 156 -3.37 16.02 -13.49
C LYS A 156 -3.95 16.10 -12.07
N SER A 157 -3.56 15.17 -11.20
CA SER A 157 -4.01 15.07 -9.83
C SER A 157 -2.87 15.33 -8.82
N ILE A 158 -2.00 16.30 -9.10
CA ILE A 158 -0.76 16.55 -8.33
C ILE A 158 -0.96 16.60 -6.81
N PHE A 159 -2.04 17.20 -6.31
CA PHE A 159 -2.34 17.24 -4.87
C PHE A 159 -2.50 15.82 -4.29
N TRP A 160 -3.24 14.95 -4.96
CA TRP A 160 -3.44 13.56 -4.52
C TRP A 160 -2.16 12.74 -4.67
N THR A 161 -1.35 13.03 -5.69
CA THR A 161 -0.03 12.41 -5.88
C THR A 161 0.93 12.77 -4.74
N VAL A 162 0.98 14.05 -4.34
CA VAL A 162 1.77 14.48 -3.18
C VAL A 162 1.26 13.83 -1.91
N LEU A 163 -0.07 13.77 -1.71
CA LEU A 163 -0.67 13.09 -0.55
C LEU A 163 -0.32 11.59 -0.52
N LEU A 164 -0.28 10.93 -1.68
CA LEU A 164 0.12 9.52 -1.82
C LEU A 164 1.55 9.31 -1.33
N LEU A 165 2.49 10.12 -1.83
CA LEU A 165 3.91 10.04 -1.47
C LEU A 165 4.12 10.32 0.02
N LEU A 166 3.48 11.37 0.55
CA LEU A 166 3.54 11.71 1.98
C LEU A 166 2.97 10.60 2.85
N SER A 167 1.83 10.02 2.46
CA SER A 167 1.21 8.93 3.23
C SER A 167 2.11 7.69 3.25
N ASN A 168 2.70 7.33 2.10
CA ASN A 168 3.65 6.21 2.03
C ASN A 168 4.91 6.49 2.84
N ALA A 169 5.43 7.72 2.83
CA ALA A 169 6.59 8.13 3.64
C ALA A 169 6.30 8.06 5.15
N VAL A 170 5.15 8.56 5.60
CA VAL A 170 4.71 8.49 7.00
C VAL A 170 4.56 7.03 7.43
N MET A 171 3.92 6.21 6.61
CA MET A 171 3.75 4.77 6.88
C MET A 171 5.08 4.03 6.99
N LEU A 172 6.04 4.33 6.09
CA LEU A 172 7.38 3.78 6.15
C LEU A 172 8.07 4.19 7.46
N TRP A 173 8.01 5.47 7.83
CA TRP A 173 8.64 5.99 9.03
C TRP A 173 8.09 5.33 10.31
N PHE A 174 6.76 5.15 10.41
CA PHE A 174 6.15 4.43 11.52
C PHE A 174 6.57 2.95 11.55
N SER A 175 6.63 2.32 10.38
CA SER A 175 7.03 0.91 10.25
C SER A 175 8.47 0.67 10.72
N LEU A 176 9.39 1.58 10.40
CA LEU A 176 10.79 1.49 10.82
C LEU A 176 10.98 1.65 12.34
N ARG A 177 10.05 2.29 13.04
CA ARG A 177 10.11 2.51 14.49
C ARG A 177 9.34 1.46 15.30
N ASN A 178 8.42 0.74 14.68
CA ASN A 178 7.53 -0.18 15.37
C ASN A 178 7.30 -1.46 14.55
N ASN A 179 7.99 -2.54 14.95
CA ASN A 179 7.89 -3.84 14.30
C ASN A 179 6.48 -4.46 14.40
N ILE A 180 5.75 -4.20 15.50
CA ILE A 180 4.37 -4.69 15.66
C ILE A 180 3.46 -4.00 14.65
N PHE A 181 3.64 -2.68 14.46
CA PHE A 181 2.92 -1.94 13.43
C PHE A 181 3.28 -2.45 12.03
N PHE A 182 4.57 -2.69 11.76
CA PHE A 182 5.04 -3.21 10.49
C PHE A 182 4.40 -4.56 10.13
N ILE A 183 4.34 -5.49 11.09
CA ILE A 183 3.78 -6.82 10.84
C ILE A 183 2.25 -6.78 10.83
N GLY A 184 1.64 -6.15 11.85
CA GLY A 184 0.20 -6.24 12.10
C GLY A 184 -0.67 -5.26 11.31
N PHE A 185 -0.12 -4.14 10.84
CA PHE A 185 -0.92 -3.03 10.29
C PHE A 185 -0.39 -2.45 8.98
N ALA A 186 0.93 -2.34 8.82
CA ALA A 186 1.51 -1.55 7.74
C ALA A 186 1.06 -2.00 6.34
N PRO A 187 1.06 -3.30 5.96
CA PRO A 187 0.61 -3.71 4.63
C PRO A 187 -0.85 -3.39 4.38
N GLY A 188 -1.74 -3.71 5.33
CA GLY A 188 -3.18 -3.48 5.20
C GLY A 188 -3.53 -2.00 5.10
N VAL A 189 -2.91 -1.16 5.95
CA VAL A 189 -3.08 0.29 5.92
C VAL A 189 -2.49 0.88 4.64
N LEU A 190 -1.29 0.45 4.21
CA LEU A 190 -0.69 0.88 2.94
C LEU A 190 -1.59 0.53 1.76
N GLY A 191 -2.06 -0.72 1.66
CA GLY A 191 -2.97 -1.14 0.60
C GLY A 191 -4.25 -0.32 0.59
N TYR A 192 -4.86 -0.08 1.76
CA TYR A 192 -6.08 0.74 1.86
C TYR A 192 -5.85 2.20 1.45
N ILE A 193 -4.82 2.85 1.98
CA ILE A 193 -4.49 4.25 1.65
C ILE A 193 -4.18 4.39 0.17
N ASN A 194 -3.34 3.49 -0.38
CA ASN A 194 -3.02 3.51 -1.81
C ASN A 194 -4.31 3.31 -2.63
N ALA A 195 -5.15 2.33 -2.32
CA ALA A 195 -6.41 2.11 -3.03
C ALA A 195 -7.34 3.34 -2.97
N PHE A 196 -7.49 3.95 -1.79
CA PHE A 196 -8.31 5.15 -1.60
C PHE A 196 -7.81 6.33 -2.44
N ILE A 197 -6.52 6.65 -2.36
CA ILE A 197 -5.94 7.79 -3.07
C ILE A 197 -5.93 7.55 -4.59
N HIS A 198 -5.61 6.33 -5.05
CA HIS A 198 -5.67 5.97 -6.47
C HIS A 198 -7.08 6.14 -7.03
N LYS A 199 -8.11 5.70 -6.28
CA LYS A 199 -9.51 5.96 -6.64
C LYS A 199 -9.80 7.46 -6.76
N LYS A 200 -9.33 8.30 -5.82
CA LYS A 200 -9.48 9.76 -5.90
C LYS A 200 -8.74 10.39 -7.08
N ILE A 201 -7.57 9.90 -7.44
CA ILE A 201 -6.81 10.35 -8.62
C ILE A 201 -7.61 10.05 -9.88
N LEU A 202 -8.11 8.82 -10.01
CA LEU A 202 -8.90 8.35 -11.14
C LEU A 202 -10.21 9.12 -11.28
N ASP A 203 -10.98 9.22 -10.19
CA ASP A 203 -12.25 9.97 -10.13
C ASP A 203 -12.02 11.41 -10.57
N ARG A 204 -11.00 12.10 -10.06
CA ARG A 204 -10.73 13.52 -10.38
C ARG A 204 -10.43 13.75 -11.87
N VAL A 205 -9.79 12.81 -12.54
CA VAL A 205 -9.41 12.92 -13.95
C VAL A 205 -10.56 12.49 -14.86
N MET A 206 -11.31 11.46 -14.48
CA MET A 206 -12.39 10.90 -15.30
C MET A 206 -13.76 11.54 -15.08
N SER A 207 -14.05 12.09 -13.90
CA SER A 207 -15.30 12.81 -13.61
C SER A 207 -15.34 14.23 -14.21
N LYS A 208 -14.27 14.67 -14.88
CA LYS A 208 -14.22 15.93 -15.62
C LYS A 208 -14.66 15.78 -17.08
N ARG A 209 -15.38 14.71 -17.39
CA ARG A 209 -16.18 14.52 -18.60
C ARG A 209 -17.64 14.41 -18.20
#